data_AF-A0A7V7WI04-F1
#
_entry.id   AF-A0A7V7WI04-F1
#
_cell.length_a   1.000
_cell.length_b   1.000
_cell.length_c   1.000
_cell.angle_alpha   90.00
_cell.angle_beta   90.00
_cell.angle_gamma   90.00
#
_symmetry.space_group_name_H-M   'P 1'
#
loop_
_entity.id
_entity.type
_entity.pdbx_description
1 polymer ?
#
loop_
_entity_poly.entity_id
_entity_poly.type
_entity_poly.pdbx_seq_one_letter_code
_entity_poly.pdbx_strand_id
1 'polypeptide(L)'
;MKVRRVAETRHRVVDAQAFEDVEEKTVIVITDGAGVDATADYVKELEAAGVKVVGIGVGAGTESVTRVYGDHYHSPYFRDLPKTLLRILTRRMLGV
;
A
#
# COMPACT_ATOMS: atom_id res chain seq x y z
N MET A 1 -36.03 -26.50 22.04
CA MET A 1 -34.76 -26.83 21.35
C MET A 1 -34.43 -25.66 20.42
N LYS A 2 -33.38 -24.87 20.71
CA LYS A 2 -33.10 -23.60 20.03
C LYS A 2 -31.83 -23.78 19.18
N VAL A 3 -32.00 -23.94 17.87
CA VAL A 3 -30.87 -24.10 16.93
C VAL A 3 -30.21 -22.73 16.78
N ARG A 4 -28.95 -22.61 17.20
CA ARG A 4 -28.14 -21.41 17.00
C ARG A 4 -27.64 -21.39 15.55
N ARG A 5 -27.94 -20.31 14.82
CA ARG A 5 -27.38 -20.04 13.50
C ARG A 5 -25.90 -19.74 13.65
N VAL A 6 -25.06 -20.43 12.87
CA VAL A 6 -23.64 -20.15 12.74
C VAL A 6 -23.50 -18.79 12.05
N ALA A 7 -22.72 -17.88 12.65
CA ALA A 7 -22.45 -16.57 12.07
C ALA A 7 -21.50 -16.75 10.87
N GLU A 8 -21.98 -16.45 9.67
CA GLU A 8 -21.16 -16.42 8.47
C GLU A 8 -20.16 -15.26 8.54
N THR A 9 -18.88 -15.60 8.56
CA THR A 9 -17.77 -14.65 8.43
C THR A 9 -17.83 -14.03 7.05
N ARG A 10 -18.35 -12.80 6.95
CA ARG A 10 -18.34 -12.03 5.71
C ARG A 10 -16.89 -11.62 5.39
N HIS A 11 -16.29 -12.26 4.40
CA HIS A 11 -15.15 -11.69 3.69
C HIS A 11 -15.59 -10.37 3.06
N ARG A 12 -15.18 -9.24 3.66
CA ARG A 12 -15.29 -7.92 3.02
C ARG A 12 -14.31 -7.90 1.86
N VAL A 13 -14.80 -8.21 0.66
CA VAL A 13 -14.26 -7.58 -0.54
C VAL A 13 -14.63 -6.11 -0.39
N VAL A 14 -13.64 -5.25 -0.18
CA VAL A 14 -13.86 -3.81 -0.08
C VAL A 14 -14.39 -3.33 -1.44
N ASP A 15 -15.66 -2.94 -1.48
CA ASP A 15 -16.30 -2.38 -2.67
C ASP A 15 -15.53 -1.13 -3.12
N ALA A 16 -15.13 -1.10 -4.40
CA ALA A 16 -14.36 -0.02 -5.02
C ALA A 16 -15.08 1.35 -4.98
N GLN A 17 -16.37 1.38 -4.64
CA GLN A 17 -17.17 2.60 -4.48
C GLN A 17 -17.00 3.29 -3.13
N ALA A 18 -16.39 2.64 -2.13
CA ALA A 18 -16.18 3.24 -0.80
C ALA A 18 -15.08 4.32 -0.75
N PHE A 19 -14.47 4.66 -1.88
CA PHE A 19 -13.39 5.65 -1.99
C PHE A 19 -13.85 7.03 -2.45
N GLU A 20 -15.15 7.25 -2.70
CA GLU A 20 -15.64 8.56 -3.17
C GLU A 20 -15.65 9.64 -2.08
N ASP A 21 -15.81 9.25 -0.81
CA ASP A 21 -15.85 10.17 0.35
C ASP A 21 -14.57 10.15 1.22
N VAL A 22 -13.46 9.62 0.72
CA VAL A 22 -12.19 9.59 1.45
C VAL A 22 -11.35 10.80 1.07
N GLU A 23 -11.15 11.73 2.02
CA GLU A 23 -10.37 12.97 1.80
C GLU A 23 -8.92 12.73 1.34
N GLU A 24 -8.34 11.57 1.66
CA GLU A 24 -6.97 11.22 1.27
C GLU A 24 -6.87 9.79 0.70
N LYS A 25 -6.57 9.68 -0.60
CA LYS A 25 -6.34 8.40 -1.26
C LYS A 25 -4.86 8.03 -1.20
N THR A 26 -4.58 6.78 -0.89
CA THR A 26 -3.20 6.26 -0.82
C THR A 26 -3.06 4.98 -1.61
N VAL A 27 -2.06 4.94 -2.49
CA VAL A 27 -1.64 3.74 -3.21
C VAL A 27 -0.35 3.24 -2.58
N ILE A 28 -0.34 1.97 -2.17
CA ILE A 28 0.88 1.30 -1.70
C ILE A 28 1.27 0.27 -2.75
N VAL A 29 2.42 0.48 -3.39
CA VAL A 29 3.01 -0.46 -4.33
C VAL A 29 4.03 -1.32 -3.61
N ILE A 30 3.90 -2.63 -3.73
CA ILE A 30 4.85 -3.60 -3.14
C ILE A 30 5.44 -4.38 -4.30
N THR A 31 6.76 -4.35 -4.45
CA THR A 31 7.47 -4.99 -5.57
C THR A 31 8.77 -5.63 -5.10
N ASP A 32 9.19 -6.70 -5.76
CA ASP A 32 10.45 -7.41 -5.53
C ASP A 32 11.55 -7.04 -6.54
N GLY A 33 11.28 -6.14 -7.50
CA GLY A 33 12.23 -5.86 -8.57
C GLY A 33 12.10 -4.50 -9.26
N ALA A 34 12.96 -4.34 -10.28
CA ALA A 34 13.20 -3.09 -10.98
C ALA A 34 11.96 -2.60 -11.74
N GLY A 35 11.35 -1.51 -11.26
CA GLY A 35 10.32 -0.78 -12.00
C GLY A 35 10.87 -0.23 -13.31
N VAL A 36 10.02 -0.15 -14.33
CA VAL A 36 10.36 0.51 -15.60
C VAL A 36 10.36 2.03 -15.39
N ASP A 37 11.23 2.76 -16.10
CA ASP A 37 11.32 4.23 -15.93
C ASP A 37 9.98 4.94 -16.20
N ALA A 38 9.15 4.36 -17.08
CA ALA A 38 7.79 4.82 -17.35
C ALA A 38 6.85 4.81 -16.12
N THR A 39 7.17 4.02 -15.09
CA THR A 39 6.40 4.01 -13.83
C THR A 39 6.48 5.35 -13.10
N ALA A 40 7.59 6.09 -13.23
CA ALA A 40 7.75 7.38 -12.57
C ALA A 40 6.73 8.43 -13.07
N ASP A 41 6.35 8.38 -14.34
CA ASP A 41 5.39 9.34 -14.89
C ASP A 41 3.97 9.06 -14.38
N TYR A 42 3.56 7.79 -14.29
CA TYR A 42 2.29 7.42 -13.65
C TYR A 42 2.23 7.80 -12.17
N VAL A 43 3.34 7.66 -11.44
CA VAL A 43 3.42 8.09 -10.03
C VAL A 43 3.21 9.60 -9.92
N LYS A 44 3.87 10.40 -10.77
CA LYS A 44 3.67 11.86 -10.80
C LYS A 44 2.23 12.25 -11.14
N GLU A 45 1.59 11.56 -12.08
CA GLU A 45 0.19 11.81 -12.43
C GLU A 45 -0.75 11.53 -11.25
N LEU A 46 -0.54 10.43 -10.52
CA LEU A 46 -1.30 10.11 -9.30
C LEU A 46 -1.09 11.16 -8.21
N GLU A 47 0.16 11.56 -7.97
CA GLU A 47 0.51 12.59 -7.00
C GLU A 47 -0.10 13.96 -7.37
N ALA A 48 -0.10 14.31 -8.65
CA ALA A 48 -0.75 15.52 -9.16
C ALA A 48 -2.28 15.48 -8.99
N ALA A 49 -2.88 14.28 -8.99
CA ALA A 49 -4.29 14.07 -8.69
C ALA A 49 -4.60 14.02 -7.17
N GLY A 50 -3.62 14.33 -6.31
CA GLY A 50 -3.78 14.32 -4.85
C GLY A 50 -3.74 12.92 -4.22
N VAL A 51 -3.38 11.89 -4.99
CA VAL A 51 -3.19 10.54 -4.47
C VAL A 51 -1.77 10.41 -3.94
N LYS A 52 -1.60 10.03 -2.68
CA LYS A 52 -0.26 9.77 -2.16
C LYS A 52 0.19 8.37 -2.56
N VAL A 53 1.41 8.24 -3.09
CA VAL A 53 1.95 6.95 -3.54
C VAL A 53 3.12 6.54 -2.66
N VAL A 54 3.11 5.30 -2.19
CA VAL A 54 4.17 4.71 -1.36
C VAL A 54 4.76 3.49 -2.06
N GLY A 55 6.07 3.48 -2.28
CA GLY A 55 6.80 2.32 -2.82
C GLY A 55 7.40 1.45 -1.73
N ILE A 56 7.24 0.13 -1.81
CA ILE A 56 7.87 -0.83 -0.90
C ILE A 56 8.64 -1.86 -1.73
N GLY A 57 9.97 -1.79 -1.66
CA GLY A 57 10.86 -2.81 -2.20
C GLY A 57 10.98 -3.98 -1.23
N VAL A 58 10.80 -5.22 -1.70
CA VAL A 58 10.96 -6.43 -0.90
C VAL A 58 12.11 -7.28 -1.44
N GLY A 59 13.09 -7.59 -0.60
CA GLY A 59 14.25 -8.39 -1.01
C GLY A 59 15.36 -7.56 -1.65
N ALA A 60 16.22 -8.22 -2.44
CA ALA A 60 17.32 -7.56 -3.16
C ALA A 60 16.88 -7.15 -4.57
N GLY A 61 17.57 -6.17 -5.19
CA GLY A 61 17.26 -5.75 -6.56
C GLY A 61 16.14 -4.72 -6.68
N THR A 62 15.81 -4.03 -5.58
CA THR A 62 14.72 -3.05 -5.50
C THR A 62 15.21 -1.60 -5.51
N GLU A 63 16.43 -1.35 -6.01
CA GLU A 63 17.06 -0.02 -6.01
C GLU A 63 16.28 0.98 -6.86
N SER A 64 15.49 0.51 -7.83
CA SER A 64 14.62 1.39 -8.62
C SER A 64 13.49 2.00 -7.79
N VAL A 65 13.07 1.37 -6.69
CA VAL A 65 11.94 1.84 -5.87
C VAL A 65 12.26 3.23 -5.30
N THR A 66 13.50 3.47 -4.91
CA THR A 66 13.93 4.79 -4.40
C THR A 66 13.96 5.88 -5.47
N ARG A 67 14.08 5.49 -6.76
CA ARG A 67 14.07 6.41 -7.89
C ARG A 67 12.66 6.77 -8.36
N VAL A 68 11.74 5.81 -8.27
CA VAL A 68 10.37 5.93 -8.78
C VAL A 68 9.43 6.57 -7.76
N TYR A 69 9.60 6.28 -6.47
CA TYR A 69 8.68 6.70 -5.42
C TYR A 69 9.35 7.68 -4.44
N GLY A 70 8.75 8.87 -4.28
CA GLY A 70 9.21 9.86 -3.32
C GLY A 70 9.11 9.37 -1.87
N ASP A 71 7.98 8.74 -1.52
CA ASP A 71 7.79 8.04 -0.25
C ASP A 71 8.06 6.55 -0.46
N HIS A 72 9.18 6.05 0.06
CA HIS A 72 9.61 4.67 -0.16
C HIS A 72 10.16 3.99 1.08
N TYR A 73 9.99 2.67 1.11
CA TYR A 73 10.47 1.79 2.16
C TYR A 73 11.12 0.55 1.56
N HIS A 74 11.96 -0.08 2.37
CA HIS A 74 12.57 -1.36 2.05
C HIS A 74 12.23 -2.39 3.12
N SER A 75 11.84 -3.57 2.67
CA SER A 75 11.64 -4.76 3.50
C SER A 75 12.68 -5.79 3.09
N PRO A 76 13.72 -6.07 3.90
CA PRO A 76 14.79 -6.99 3.53
C PRO A 76 14.31 -8.39 3.16
N TYR A 77 13.24 -8.86 3.82
CA TYR A 77 12.59 -10.13 3.50
C TYR A 77 11.07 -9.95 3.45
N PHE A 78 10.38 -10.82 2.70
CA PHE A 78 8.91 -10.83 2.63
C PHE A 78 8.27 -11.03 4.01
N ARG A 79 8.88 -11.83 4.89
CA ARG A 79 8.42 -12.03 6.28
C ARG A 79 8.41 -10.76 7.13
N ASP A 80 9.17 -9.73 6.75
CA ASP A 80 9.22 -8.46 7.47
C ASP A 80 8.22 -7.44 6.94
N LEU A 81 7.59 -7.73 5.79
CA LEU A 81 6.62 -6.85 5.16
C LEU A 81 5.45 -6.48 6.08
N PRO A 82 4.87 -7.40 6.90
CA PRO A 82 3.82 -7.02 7.85
C PRO A 82 4.28 -5.96 8.86
N LYS A 83 5.52 -6.04 9.35
CA LYS A 83 6.09 -5.04 10.27
C LYS A 83 6.33 -3.70 9.57
N THR A 84 6.82 -3.75 8.33
CA THR A 84 7.04 -2.56 7.50
C THR A 84 5.73 -1.84 7.22
N LEU A 85 4.69 -2.56 6.81
CA LEU A 85 3.36 -2.01 6.57
C LEU A 85 2.76 -1.39 7.84
N LEU A 86 2.85 -2.09 8.98
CA LEU A 86 2.35 -1.55 10.24
C LEU A 86 3.04 -0.22 10.59
N ARG A 87 4.36 -0.14 10.42
CA ARG A 87 5.10 1.11 10.64
C ARG A 87 4.61 2.24 9.73
N ILE A 88 4.45 1.99 8.43
CA ILE A 88 3.99 2.98 7.46
C ILE A 88 2.59 3.50 7.84
N LEU A 89 1.66 2.58 8.07
CA LEU A 89 0.28 2.93 8.42
C LEU A 89 0.21 3.69 9.75
N THR A 90 0.99 3.27 10.75
CA THR A 90 1.02 3.94 12.06
C THR A 90 1.52 5.37 11.95
N ARG A 91 2.63 5.60 11.23
CA ARG A 91 3.15 6.97 11.00
C ARG A 91 2.13 7.86 10.33
N ARG A 92 1.37 7.32 9.37
CA ARG A 92 0.36 8.08 8.63
C ARG A 92 -0.89 8.39 9.44
N MET A 93 -1.38 7.42 10.19
CA MET A 93 -2.60 7.59 10.97
C MET A 93 -2.36 8.43 12.23
N LEU A 94 -1.17 8.35 12.82
CA LEU A 94 -0.87 8.98 14.11
C LEU A 94 0.06 10.19 14.02
N GLY A 95 0.69 10.45 12.86
CA GLY A 95 1.56 11.61 12.66
C GLY A 95 2.85 11.59 13.50
N VAL A 96 3.32 10.41 13.91
CA VAL A 96 4.52 10.19 14.75
C VAL A 96 5.66 9.53 14.00
#